data_AF-A0A9D8X539-F1
#
_entry.id   AF-A0A9D8X539-F1
#
_cell.length_a   1.000
_cell.length_b   1.000
_cell.length_c   1.000
_cell.angle_alpha   90.00
_cell.angle_beta   90.00
_cell.angle_gamma   90.00
#
_symmetry.space_group_name_H-M   'P 1'
#
loop_
_entity.id
_entity.type
_entity.pdbx_description
1 polymer ?
#
loop_
_entity_poly.entity_id
_entity_poly.type
_entity_poly.pdbx_seq_one_letter_code
_entity_poly.pdbx_strand_id
1 'polypeptide(L)'
;MRSIIDINKGWRFAFGHPGDFRRDFDFGVKGKTFAKAGESARPLTIDFDDQDWSEVDVPHDWTVKLAPVFSTTHTMDSHGYRPFGIEFPDYCVGWYRKKLFIPDEYRNKRVYFEFDGAY
;
A
#
# COMPACT_ATOMS: atom_id res chain seq x y z
N MET A 1 20.76 -15.67 18.15
CA MET A 1 20.21 -16.18 16.87
C MET A 1 19.04 -15.28 16.49
N ARG A 2 18.98 -14.78 15.24
CA ARG A 2 17.83 -14.00 14.73
C ARG A 2 16.71 -14.99 14.41
N SER A 3 15.46 -14.66 14.79
CA SER A 3 14.27 -15.37 14.33
C SER A 3 13.63 -14.54 13.21
N ILE A 4 13.18 -15.20 12.15
CA ILE A 4 12.52 -14.58 11.00
C ILE A 4 11.13 -15.20 10.92
N ILE A 5 10.12 -14.33 10.86
CA ILE A 5 8.72 -14.73 10.76
C ILE A 5 8.23 -14.26 9.41
N ASP A 6 7.73 -15.20 8.61
CA ASP A 6 7.04 -14.85 7.37
C ASP A 6 5.67 -14.23 7.69
N ILE A 7 5.45 -13.05 7.12
CA ILE A 7 4.22 -12.27 7.27
C ILE A 7 3.59 -11.99 5.91
N ASN A 8 3.98 -12.72 4.87
CA ASN A 8 3.54 -12.50 3.50
C ASN A 8 2.04 -12.67 3.28
N LYS A 9 1.36 -13.45 4.14
CA LYS A 9 -0.04 -13.81 3.92
C LYS A 9 -1.02 -12.85 4.56
N GLY A 10 -2.22 -12.73 4.00
CA GLY A 10 -3.38 -12.08 4.63
C GLY A 10 -3.20 -10.58 4.85
N TRP A 11 -2.67 -9.88 3.85
CA TRP A 11 -2.67 -8.42 3.77
C TRP A 11 -4.00 -7.92 3.22
N ARG A 12 -4.33 -6.67 3.53
CA ARG A 12 -5.42 -5.93 2.89
C ARG A 12 -4.84 -4.97 1.87
N PHE A 13 -5.45 -4.89 0.70
CA PHE A 13 -5.05 -4.01 -0.40
C PHE A 13 -6.24 -3.20 -0.92
N ALA A 14 -6.00 -1.92 -1.17
CA ALA A 14 -6.92 -1.06 -1.89
C ALA A 14 -6.18 -0.03 -2.74
N PHE A 15 -6.81 0.39 -3.84
CA PHE A 15 -6.34 1.51 -4.62
C PHE A 15 -6.66 2.83 -3.91
N GLY A 16 -5.68 3.73 -3.90
CA GLY A 16 -5.83 5.13 -3.55
C GLY A 16 -6.00 6.00 -4.81
N HIS A 17 -5.83 7.31 -4.67
CA HIS A 17 -5.88 8.22 -5.82
C HIS A 17 -5.01 9.48 -5.60
N PRO A 18 -4.07 9.79 -6.51
CA PRO A 18 -3.08 10.85 -6.28
C PRO A 18 -3.67 12.27 -6.29
N GLY A 19 -4.84 12.46 -6.92
CA GLY A 19 -5.49 13.77 -7.08
C GLY A 19 -6.84 13.93 -6.37
N ASP A 20 -7.31 12.90 -5.66
CA ASP A 20 -8.61 12.94 -4.97
C ASP A 20 -8.47 12.32 -3.58
N PHE A 21 -8.33 13.19 -2.59
CA PHE A 21 -8.12 12.78 -1.20
C PHE A 21 -9.25 11.90 -0.66
N ARG A 22 -10.49 12.00 -1.18
CA ARG A 22 -11.60 11.15 -0.70
C ARG A 22 -11.42 9.72 -1.15
N ARG A 23 -10.84 9.54 -2.33
CA ARG A 23 -10.47 8.24 -2.89
C ARG A 23 -9.10 7.76 -2.40
N ASP A 24 -8.38 8.61 -1.66
CA ASP A 24 -7.10 8.31 -1.01
C ASP A 24 -7.19 8.34 0.52
N PHE A 25 -8.37 7.99 1.05
CA PHE A 25 -8.62 7.82 2.48
C PHE A 25 -8.26 9.04 3.36
N ASP A 26 -8.54 10.22 2.82
CA ASP A 26 -8.24 11.54 3.39
C ASP A 26 -6.74 11.84 3.58
N PHE A 27 -5.87 11.14 2.85
CA PHE A 27 -4.45 11.47 2.80
C PHE A 27 -4.24 12.90 2.31
N GLY A 28 -3.34 13.64 2.96
CA GLY A 28 -3.05 15.06 2.67
C GLY A 28 -4.03 16.07 3.29
N VAL A 29 -5.25 15.67 3.65
CA VAL A 29 -6.25 16.58 4.21
C VAL A 29 -5.77 17.15 5.54
N LYS A 30 -5.80 18.49 5.70
CA LYS A 30 -5.35 19.18 6.93
C LYS A 30 -3.93 18.77 7.38
N GLY A 31 -3.07 18.37 6.45
CA GLY A 31 -1.71 17.94 6.77
C GLY A 31 -1.58 16.51 7.28
N LYS A 32 -2.65 15.68 7.16
CA LYS A 32 -2.65 14.22 7.37
C LYS A 32 -1.79 13.50 6.33
N THR A 33 -0.50 13.77 6.42
CA THR A 33 0.59 13.23 5.62
C THR A 33 1.53 12.49 6.57
N PHE A 34 2.61 11.91 6.04
CA PHE A 34 3.66 11.31 6.87
C PHE A 34 4.55 12.34 7.59
N ALA A 35 4.33 13.64 7.38
CA ALA A 35 5.23 14.70 7.85
C ALA A 35 4.96 15.22 9.27
N LYS A 36 3.80 14.91 9.88
CA LYS A 36 3.40 15.44 11.19
C LYS A 36 2.91 14.31 12.09
N ALA A 37 3.46 14.21 13.29
CA ALA A 37 2.99 13.27 14.30
C ALA A 37 1.60 13.67 14.82
N GLY A 38 0.73 12.69 15.08
CA GLY A 38 -0.59 12.89 15.68
C GLY A 38 -1.74 13.14 14.69
N GLU A 39 -1.44 13.51 13.44
CA GLU A 39 -2.41 13.57 12.35
C GLU A 39 -2.06 12.48 11.33
N SER A 40 -3.01 11.64 10.98
CA SER A 40 -2.75 10.52 10.07
C SER A 40 -3.93 10.32 9.13
N ALA A 41 -3.64 9.86 7.91
CA ALA A 41 -4.68 9.41 7.01
C ALA A 41 -5.42 8.23 7.65
N ARG A 42 -6.69 8.06 7.29
CA ARG A 42 -7.58 7.10 7.97
C ARG A 42 -7.01 5.68 8.04
N PRO A 43 -6.36 5.12 7.00
CA PRO A 43 -5.87 3.75 7.04
C PRO A 43 -4.68 3.51 7.99
N LEU A 44 -4.13 4.56 8.60
CA LEU A 44 -3.08 4.44 9.61
C LEU A 44 -3.64 4.28 11.03
N THR A 45 -4.93 4.56 11.26
CA THR A 45 -5.52 4.44 12.59
C THR A 45 -5.81 2.98 12.93
N ILE A 46 -5.77 2.64 14.22
CA ILE A 46 -5.98 1.27 14.69
C ILE A 46 -7.41 0.77 14.43
N ASP A 47 -8.38 1.69 14.49
CA ASP A 47 -9.82 1.47 14.35
C ASP A 47 -10.33 1.57 12.91
N PHE A 48 -9.45 1.82 11.94
CA PHE A 48 -9.83 1.84 10.54
C PHE A 48 -10.40 0.48 10.10
N ASP A 49 -11.63 0.53 9.57
CA ASP A 49 -12.34 -0.59 8.98
C ASP A 49 -11.84 -0.83 7.56
N ASP A 50 -11.16 -1.96 7.36
CA ASP A 50 -10.56 -2.41 6.11
C ASP A 50 -11.34 -3.57 5.48
N GLN A 51 -12.60 -3.82 5.89
CA GLN A 51 -13.40 -4.93 5.37
C GLN A 51 -13.66 -4.87 3.87
N ASP A 52 -13.80 -3.66 3.30
CA ASP A 52 -14.01 -3.47 1.86
C ASP A 52 -12.71 -3.62 1.06
N TRP A 53 -11.55 -3.77 1.72
CA TRP A 53 -10.27 -3.96 1.05
C TRP A 53 -10.06 -5.42 0.67
N SER A 54 -9.44 -5.62 -0.50
CA SER A 54 -9.17 -6.96 -1.03
C SER A 54 -8.12 -7.67 -0.18
N GLU A 55 -8.32 -8.95 0.10
CA GLU A 55 -7.29 -9.77 0.71
C GLU A 55 -6.24 -10.17 -0.32
N VAL A 56 -4.96 -10.00 0.00
CA VAL A 56 -3.83 -10.37 -0.86
C VAL A 56 -2.72 -11.02 -0.04
N ASP A 57 -1.95 -11.90 -0.68
CA ASP A 57 -0.67 -12.37 -0.19
C ASP A 57 0.44 -11.64 -0.97
N VAL A 58 1.49 -11.20 -0.28
CA VAL A 58 2.68 -10.59 -0.89
C VAL A 58 3.77 -11.66 -1.16
N PRO A 59 4.67 -11.48 -2.15
CA PRO A 59 4.81 -10.33 -3.04
C PRO A 59 3.59 -10.15 -3.94
N HIS A 60 3.07 -8.92 -3.99
CA HIS A 60 1.88 -8.57 -4.78
C HIS A 60 2.24 -7.43 -5.72
N ASP A 61 2.20 -7.71 -7.02
CA ASP A 61 2.26 -6.71 -8.07
C ASP A 61 0.83 -6.56 -8.63
N TRP A 62 0.20 -5.40 -8.41
CA TRP A 62 -1.14 -5.16 -8.93
C TRP A 62 -1.12 -4.87 -10.44
N THR A 63 0.00 -4.40 -10.98
CA THR A 63 0.11 -3.94 -12.37
C THR A 63 0.01 -5.08 -13.37
N VAL A 64 0.46 -6.30 -12.99
CA VAL A 64 0.41 -7.48 -13.88
C VAL A 64 -1.00 -7.90 -14.27
N LYS A 65 -2.00 -7.54 -13.45
CA LYS A 65 -3.41 -7.84 -13.69
C LYS A 65 -4.10 -6.80 -14.59
N LEU A 66 -3.45 -5.66 -14.84
CA LEU A 66 -4.03 -4.59 -15.64
C LEU A 66 -3.93 -4.95 -17.13
N ALA A 67 -5.05 -4.81 -17.85
CA ALA A 67 -5.06 -4.95 -19.30
C ALA A 67 -4.12 -3.89 -19.93
N PRO A 68 -3.33 -4.26 -20.95
CA PRO A 68 -2.43 -3.30 -21.58
C PRO A 68 -3.22 -2.19 -22.29
N VAL A 69 -2.72 -0.96 -22.21
CA VAL A 69 -3.28 0.20 -22.91
C VAL A 69 -2.24 0.72 -23.87
N PHE A 70 -2.60 0.76 -25.15
CA PHE A 70 -1.76 1.33 -26.20
C PHE A 70 -2.13 2.80 -26.36
N SER A 71 -1.31 3.68 -25.76
CA SER A 71 -1.46 5.13 -25.93
C SER A 71 -0.73 5.59 -27.19
N THR A 72 -1.28 6.61 -27.86
CA THR A 72 -0.62 7.30 -28.99
C THR A 72 0.60 8.12 -28.55
N THR A 73 0.74 8.40 -27.25
CA THR A 73 1.85 9.18 -26.67
C THR A 73 3.07 8.33 -26.34
N HIS A 74 3.02 7.00 -26.52
CA HIS A 74 4.11 6.07 -26.24
C HIS A 74 4.64 6.11 -24.79
N THR A 75 3.89 6.70 -23.85
CA THR A 75 4.32 6.91 -22.47
C THR A 75 4.51 5.61 -21.70
N MET A 76 3.86 4.53 -22.13
CA MET A 76 3.89 3.22 -21.48
C MET A 76 4.76 2.17 -22.18
N ASP A 77 5.48 2.55 -23.24
CA ASP A 77 6.27 1.62 -24.06
C ASP A 77 7.36 0.91 -23.25
N SER A 78 8.00 1.64 -22.32
CA SER A 78 9.02 1.09 -21.40
C SER A 78 8.44 0.35 -20.19
N HIS A 79 7.11 0.38 -20.01
CA HIS A 79 6.41 -0.16 -18.84
C HIS A 79 5.50 -1.34 -19.19
N GLY A 80 5.76 -2.00 -20.33
CA GLY A 80 4.98 -3.15 -20.78
C GLY A 80 3.52 -2.81 -21.10
N TYR A 81 3.25 -1.55 -21.44
CA TYR A 81 1.92 -1.01 -21.75
C TYR A 81 0.91 -1.11 -20.59
N ARG A 82 1.37 -1.26 -19.34
CA ARG A 82 0.47 -1.32 -18.18
C ARG A 82 0.00 0.09 -17.80
N PRO A 83 -1.32 0.32 -17.63
CA PRO A 83 -1.86 1.64 -17.32
C PRO A 83 -1.69 1.98 -15.83
N PHE A 84 -0.49 2.40 -15.42
CA PHE A 84 -0.22 2.88 -14.06
C PHE A 84 0.60 4.18 -14.08
N GLY A 85 0.65 4.87 -12.93
CA GLY A 85 1.32 6.17 -12.80
C GLY A 85 0.36 7.35 -12.96
N ILE A 86 0.90 8.58 -13.02
CA ILE A 86 0.10 9.81 -12.91
C ILE A 86 -0.93 9.99 -14.03
N GLU A 87 -0.69 9.41 -15.21
CA GLU A 87 -1.63 9.40 -16.34
C GLU A 87 -2.83 8.46 -16.12
N PHE A 88 -2.67 7.48 -15.22
CA PHE A 88 -3.68 6.48 -14.84
C PHE A 88 -3.93 6.55 -13.34
N PRO A 89 -4.56 7.63 -12.84
CA PRO A 89 -4.61 7.93 -11.42
C PRO A 89 -5.39 6.88 -10.60
N ASP A 90 -6.27 6.10 -11.23
CA ASP A 90 -6.98 4.97 -10.61
C ASP A 90 -6.07 3.78 -10.24
N TYR A 91 -4.88 3.69 -10.84
CA TYR A 91 -3.90 2.61 -10.61
C TYR A 91 -2.54 3.13 -10.16
N CYS A 92 -2.50 4.39 -9.70
CA CYS A 92 -1.26 5.09 -9.34
C CYS A 92 -0.87 4.89 -7.87
N VAL A 93 -1.83 4.72 -6.97
CA VAL A 93 -1.59 4.60 -5.53
C VAL A 93 -2.12 3.26 -5.04
N GLY A 94 -1.27 2.49 -4.37
CA GLY A 94 -1.63 1.22 -3.73
C GLY A 94 -1.41 1.29 -2.22
N TRP A 95 -2.46 1.06 -1.45
CA TRP A 95 -2.37 0.95 0.01
C TRP A 95 -2.34 -0.50 0.44
N TYR A 96 -1.40 -0.83 1.34
CA TYR A 96 -1.31 -2.12 2.00
C TYR A 96 -1.50 -1.96 3.51
N ARG A 97 -2.29 -2.85 4.11
CA ARG A 97 -2.52 -2.85 5.56
C ARG A 97 -2.42 -4.26 6.12
N LYS A 98 -1.69 -4.40 7.22
CA LYS A 98 -1.53 -5.65 7.97
C LYS A 98 -1.65 -5.36 9.46
N LYS A 99 -2.57 -6.08 10.11
CA LYS A 99 -2.67 -6.10 11.58
C LYS A 99 -1.71 -7.18 12.08
N LEU A 100 -0.76 -6.80 12.92
CA LEU A 100 0.23 -7.70 13.50
C LEU A 100 0.00 -7.82 15.00
N PHE A 101 -0.04 -9.05 15.49
CA PHE A 101 0.04 -9.33 16.91
C PHE A 101 1.52 -9.54 17.27
N ILE A 102 2.00 -8.82 18.27
CA ILE A 102 3.35 -9.00 18.82
C ILE A 102 3.18 -9.65 20.20
N PRO A 103 3.45 -10.96 20.33
CA PRO A 103 3.34 -11.64 21.62
C PRO A 103 4.29 -11.05 22.67
N ASP A 104 3.91 -11.18 23.95
CA ASP A 104 4.69 -10.68 25.10
C ASP A 104 6.10 -11.30 25.18
N GLU A 105 6.35 -12.45 24.55
CA GLU A 105 7.68 -13.06 24.45
C GLU A 105 8.71 -12.18 23.71
N TYR A 106 8.24 -11.19 22.92
CA TYR A 106 9.10 -10.21 22.26
C TYR A 106 9.35 -8.96 23.10
N ARG A 107 8.80 -8.87 24.31
CA ARG A 107 9.06 -7.77 25.24
C ARG A 107 10.57 -7.64 25.49
N ASN A 108 11.07 -6.40 25.44
CA ASN A 108 12.49 -6.06 25.56
C ASN A 108 13.41 -6.64 24.47
N LYS A 109 12.87 -7.20 23.38
CA LYS A 109 13.64 -7.61 22.20
C LYS A 109 13.58 -6.51 21.12
N ARG A 110 14.56 -6.55 20.20
CA ARG A 110 14.51 -5.72 18.99
C ARG A 110 13.67 -6.45 17.94
N VAL A 111 12.64 -5.76 17.45
CA VAL A 111 11.76 -6.25 16.38
C VAL A 111 12.01 -5.38 15.16
N TYR A 112 12.18 -6.03 14.02
CA TYR A 112 12.39 -5.37 12.73
C TYR A 112 11.26 -5.78 11.80
N PHE A 113 10.76 -4.82 11.04
CA PHE A 113 9.92 -5.07 9.89
C PHE A 113 10.79 -4.91 8.65
N GLU A 114 10.99 -5.98 7.89
CA GLU A 114 11.92 -6.02 6.76
C GLU A 114 11.12 -6.17 5.46
N PHE A 115 11.41 -5.29 4.49
CA PHE A 115 10.89 -5.37 3.13
C PHE A 115 12.06 -5.66 2.21
N ASP A 116 12.00 -6.76 1.46
CA ASP A 116 13.00 -7.07 0.43
C ASP A 116 12.89 -6.10 -0.77
N GLY A 117 11.69 -5.57 -1.03
CA GLY A 117 11.43 -4.56 -2.03
C GLY A 117 9.98 -4.05 -2.01
N ALA A 118 9.81 -2.77 -2.36
CA ALA A 118 8.53 -2.12 -2.60
C ALA A 118 8.75 -1.06 -3.70
N TYR A 119 7.86 -0.99 -4.68
CA TYR A 119 7.96 -0.10 -5.85
C TYR A 119 6.63 0.60 -6.11
#